data_AF-V9V2X8-F1
#
_entry.id   AF-V9V2X8-F1
#
_cell.length_a   1.000
_cell.length_b   1.000
_cell.length_c   1.000
_cell.angle_alpha   90.00
_cell.angle_beta   90.00
_cell.angle_gamma   90.00
#
_symmetry.space_group_name_H-M   'P 1'
#
loop_
_entity.id
_entity.type
_entity.pdbx_description
1 polymer ?
#
loop_
_entity_poly.entity_id
_entity_poly.type
_entity_poly.pdbx_seq_one_letter_code
_entity_poly.pdbx_strand_id
1 'polypeptide(L)'
;MMLIKQFPDISLDDTLFVFALEAEAGDVFADVNTVFTGIGKVNAAIALTKAIAARRPRLIVNLGSAGSQRHGKGEVVCCTRFVQRDMDVTPLGFARYQTPLSDIPLVLEHGAQIPGLALETCGSGDSFEINHGDAPYDVVDMEAYVLALIARSEGIPFVCLKYISDDAGSDAAQDWAVQVHLAAEAFRRVLFSPV
;
A
#
# COMPACT_ATOMS: atom_id res chain seq x y z
N MET A 1 19.52 -6.64 -6.08
CA MET A 1 18.28 -6.13 -5.50
C MET A 1 17.21 -6.15 -6.58
N MET A 2 16.10 -6.83 -6.33
CA MET A 2 15.00 -6.99 -7.29
C MET A 2 14.41 -5.66 -7.73
N LEU A 3 14.28 -4.71 -6.79
CA LEU A 3 13.75 -3.38 -7.07
C LEU A 3 14.61 -2.64 -8.12
N ILE A 4 15.94 -2.67 -7.97
CA ILE A 4 16.87 -2.06 -8.92
C ILE A 4 16.83 -2.78 -10.27
N LYS A 5 16.63 -4.10 -10.31
CA LYS A 5 16.47 -4.81 -11.60
C LYS A 5 15.20 -4.37 -12.34
N GLN A 6 14.12 -4.09 -11.63
CA GLN A 6 12.86 -3.61 -12.21
C GLN A 6 12.94 -2.13 -12.63
N PHE A 7 13.70 -1.32 -11.89
CA PHE A 7 13.89 0.11 -12.15
C PHE A 7 15.39 0.43 -12.25
N PRO A 8 16.08 -0.01 -13.33
CA PRO A 8 17.54 0.06 -13.44
C PRO A 8 18.08 1.49 -13.43
N ASP A 9 17.27 2.45 -13.86
CA ASP A 9 17.66 3.86 -13.95
C ASP A 9 17.31 4.69 -12.69
N ILE A 10 16.81 4.05 -11.62
CA ILE A 10 16.39 4.70 -10.37
C ILE A 10 17.22 4.14 -9.21
N SER A 11 17.94 5.03 -8.52
CA SER A 11 18.71 4.67 -7.33
C SER A 11 17.81 4.56 -6.08
N LEU A 12 18.33 3.97 -5.01
CA LEU A 12 17.64 3.97 -3.72
C LEU A 12 17.48 5.38 -3.13
N ASP A 13 18.44 6.26 -3.37
CA ASP A 13 18.36 7.66 -2.92
C ASP A 13 17.26 8.46 -3.61
N ASP A 14 16.91 8.09 -4.85
CA ASP A 14 15.81 8.67 -5.63
C ASP A 14 14.47 7.94 -5.40
N THR A 15 14.46 6.90 -4.55
CA THR A 15 13.28 6.16 -4.16
C THR A 15 12.76 6.67 -2.82
N LEU A 16 11.45 6.88 -2.68
CA LEU A 16 10.81 7.18 -1.41
C LEU A 16 10.07 5.95 -0.91
N PHE A 17 10.50 5.41 0.24
CA PHE A 17 9.82 4.32 0.93
C PHE A 17 8.78 4.88 1.89
N VAL A 18 7.52 4.45 1.74
CA VAL A 18 6.37 5.04 2.43
C VAL A 18 5.74 3.99 3.33
N PHE A 19 5.71 4.26 4.64
CA PHE A 19 5.09 3.41 5.65
C PHE A 19 3.99 4.17 6.39
N ALA A 20 3.03 3.45 6.99
CA ALA A 20 2.10 4.08 7.93
C ALA A 20 2.78 4.27 9.29
N LEU A 21 3.48 3.24 9.77
CA LEU A 21 4.07 3.19 11.10
C LEU A 21 5.57 2.84 11.06
N GLU A 22 6.33 3.36 12.03
CA GLU A 22 7.75 3.01 12.21
C GLU A 22 7.95 1.51 12.46
N ALA A 23 7.00 0.87 13.15
CA ALA A 23 7.03 -0.57 13.43
C ALA A 23 7.03 -1.45 12.17
N GLU A 24 6.51 -0.95 11.04
CA GLU A 24 6.48 -1.67 9.76
C GLU A 24 7.83 -1.60 9.02
N ALA A 25 8.63 -0.57 9.30
CA ALA A 25 9.95 -0.37 8.74
C ALA A 25 11.05 -1.02 9.59
N GLY A 26 10.96 -0.90 10.92
CA GLY A 26 12.01 -1.29 11.85
C GLY A 26 13.38 -0.69 11.48
N ASP A 27 14.46 -1.31 11.96
CA ASP A 27 15.83 -0.88 11.64
C ASP A 27 16.23 -1.22 10.19
N VAL A 28 15.45 -2.06 9.51
CA VAL A 28 15.75 -2.58 8.18
C VAL A 28 15.77 -1.49 7.10
N PHE A 29 14.94 -0.46 7.28
CA PHE A 29 14.82 0.67 6.35
C PHE A 29 15.42 1.97 6.92
N ALA A 30 16.23 1.91 7.98
CA ALA A 30 16.82 3.08 8.62
C ALA A 30 17.77 3.87 7.70
N ASP A 31 18.44 3.18 6.77
CA ASP A 31 19.45 3.77 5.87
C ASP A 31 18.91 4.15 4.48
N VAL A 32 17.58 4.16 4.29
CA VAL A 32 16.97 4.59 3.03
C VAL A 32 16.03 5.78 3.23
N ASN A 33 15.73 6.48 2.14
CA ASN A 33 14.83 7.62 2.17
C ASN A 33 13.39 7.16 2.48
N THR A 34 12.97 7.38 3.72
CA THR A 34 11.68 6.93 4.27
C THR A 34 10.78 8.11 4.62
N VAL A 35 9.46 7.89 4.56
CA VAL A 35 8.46 8.75 5.19
C VAL A 35 7.45 7.90 5.94
N PHE A 36 7.20 8.29 7.19
CA PHE A 36 6.13 7.73 8.02
C PHE A 36 4.92 8.64 7.93
N THR A 37 3.82 8.07 7.46
CA THR A 37 2.65 8.86 7.12
C THR A 37 1.70 9.03 8.29
N GLY A 38 1.68 8.07 9.23
CA GLY A 38 0.59 7.91 10.18
C GLY A 38 -0.58 7.16 9.55
N ILE A 39 -1.45 6.61 10.40
CA ILE A 39 -2.56 5.75 9.97
C ILE A 39 -3.66 6.55 9.27
N GLY A 40 -4.21 6.00 8.19
CA GLY A 40 -5.38 6.48 7.48
C GLY A 40 -5.08 7.44 6.33
N LYS A 41 -6.02 7.56 5.41
CA LYS A 41 -5.85 8.25 4.13
C LYS A 41 -5.55 9.74 4.28
N VAL A 42 -6.11 10.41 5.30
CA VAL A 42 -5.87 11.84 5.51
C VAL A 42 -4.40 12.10 5.86
N ASN A 43 -3.85 11.32 6.79
CA ASN A 43 -2.46 11.44 7.22
C ASN A 43 -1.51 11.04 6.08
N ALA A 44 -1.80 9.94 5.40
CA ALA A 44 -1.14 9.50 4.17
C ALA A 44 -1.06 10.58 3.10
N ALA A 45 -2.18 11.24 2.79
CA ALA A 45 -2.24 12.29 1.79
C ALA A 45 -1.36 13.49 2.16
N ILE A 46 -1.45 13.96 3.40
CA ILE A 46 -0.69 15.10 3.89
C ILE A 46 0.81 14.81 3.87
N ALA A 47 1.22 13.66 4.41
CA ALA A 47 2.62 13.29 4.54
C ALA A 47 3.28 13.05 3.18
N LEU A 48 2.65 12.27 2.30
CA LEU A 48 3.20 11.97 0.98
C LEU A 48 3.32 13.25 0.13
N THR A 49 2.27 14.08 0.09
CA THR A 49 2.29 15.33 -0.70
C THR A 49 3.41 16.26 -0.21
N LYS A 50 3.60 16.39 1.10
CA LYS A 50 4.70 17.18 1.67
C LYS A 50 6.07 16.59 1.33
N ALA A 51 6.23 15.26 1.40
CA ALA A 51 7.48 14.60 1.05
C ALA A 51 7.84 14.83 -0.43
N ILE A 52 6.88 14.67 -1.35
CA ILE A 52 7.06 14.94 -2.77
C ILE A 52 7.44 16.41 -3.02
N ALA A 53 6.77 17.35 -2.33
CA ALA A 53 7.06 18.77 -2.47
C ALA A 53 8.46 19.16 -1.95
N ALA A 54 8.92 18.52 -0.87
CA ALA A 54 10.24 18.78 -0.30
C ALA A 54 11.38 18.20 -1.17
N ARG A 55 11.20 16.97 -1.66
CA ARG A 55 12.13 16.31 -2.57
C ARG A 55 11.36 15.32 -3.43
N ARG A 56 11.14 15.69 -4.68
CA ARG A 56 10.40 14.86 -5.64
C ARG A 56 11.13 13.54 -5.89
N PRO A 57 10.57 12.38 -5.51
CA PRO A 57 11.19 11.09 -5.79
C PRO A 57 10.96 10.69 -7.25
N ARG A 58 11.77 9.75 -7.74
CA ARG A 58 11.58 9.11 -9.06
C ARG A 58 10.79 7.81 -8.97
N LEU A 59 10.68 7.24 -7.77
CA LEU A 59 9.89 6.04 -7.46
C LEU A 59 9.30 6.16 -6.05
N ILE A 60 8.05 5.78 -5.88
CA ILE A 60 7.43 5.62 -4.56
C ILE A 60 7.21 4.13 -4.30
N VAL A 61 7.61 3.65 -3.14
CA VAL A 61 7.41 2.26 -2.70
C VAL A 61 6.60 2.29 -1.40
N ASN A 62 5.30 2.02 -1.47
CA ASN A 62 4.49 1.82 -0.28
C ASN A 62 4.67 0.41 0.26
N LEU A 63 5.00 0.33 1.54
CA LEU A 63 5.21 -0.90 2.29
C LEU A 63 4.37 -0.81 3.57
N GLY A 64 3.64 -1.88 3.89
CA GLY A 64 2.85 -1.92 5.11
C GLY A 64 2.12 -3.23 5.33
N SER A 65 1.57 -3.38 6.52
CA SER A 65 0.69 -4.48 6.88
C SER A 65 -0.66 -4.38 6.16
N ALA A 66 -1.33 -5.53 6.00
CA ALA A 66 -2.67 -5.61 5.45
C ALA A 66 -3.40 -6.88 5.91
N GLY A 67 -4.73 -6.83 5.91
CA GLY A 67 -5.58 -8.00 6.08
C GLY A 67 -5.95 -8.63 4.74
N SER A 68 -6.10 -9.96 4.70
CA SER A 68 -6.66 -10.66 3.53
C SER A 68 -7.31 -11.98 3.90
N GLN A 69 -8.45 -12.28 3.26
CA GLN A 69 -9.09 -13.60 3.33
C GLN A 69 -8.57 -14.60 2.30
N ARG A 70 -7.79 -14.14 1.29
CA ARG A 70 -7.29 -14.98 0.20
C ARG A 70 -5.86 -15.46 0.42
N HIS A 71 -5.08 -14.71 1.21
CA HIS A 71 -3.66 -14.95 1.46
C HIS A 71 -3.42 -15.29 2.93
N GLY A 72 -2.45 -16.16 3.19
CA GLY A 72 -2.05 -16.52 4.55
C GLY A 72 -1.20 -15.44 5.21
N LYS A 73 -1.25 -15.41 6.55
CA LYS A 73 -0.35 -14.58 7.37
C LYS A 73 1.11 -14.88 7.02
N GLY A 74 1.92 -13.83 6.87
CA GLY A 74 3.33 -13.96 6.50
C GLY A 74 3.62 -13.83 5.01
N GLU A 75 2.61 -13.88 4.15
CA GLU A 75 2.79 -13.69 2.71
C GLU A 75 3.00 -12.21 2.35
N VAL A 76 3.74 -11.97 1.26
CA VAL A 76 3.89 -10.63 0.67
C VAL A 76 3.22 -10.63 -0.69
N VAL A 77 2.31 -9.68 -0.89
CA VAL A 77 1.57 -9.49 -2.13
C VAL A 77 1.89 -8.15 -2.76
N CYS A 78 1.73 -8.04 -4.08
CA CYS A 78 1.97 -6.82 -4.84
C CYS A 78 0.64 -6.24 -5.32
N CYS A 79 0.25 -5.09 -4.77
CA CYS A 79 -1.00 -4.44 -5.15
C CYS A 79 -0.78 -3.58 -6.40
N THR A 80 -1.51 -3.90 -7.47
CA THR A 80 -1.45 -3.16 -8.75
C THR A 80 -2.67 -2.29 -8.98
N ARG A 81 -3.76 -2.59 -8.26
CA ARG A 81 -5.07 -1.95 -8.37
C ARG A 81 -5.55 -1.52 -7.00
N PHE A 82 -6.27 -0.40 -6.93
CA PHE A 82 -6.69 0.21 -5.66
C PHE A 82 -8.14 0.68 -5.69
N VAL A 83 -8.84 0.51 -4.57
CA VAL A 83 -10.25 0.93 -4.39
C VAL A 83 -10.37 1.72 -3.08
N GLN A 84 -11.05 2.86 -3.11
CA GLN A 84 -11.45 3.57 -1.89
C GLN A 84 -12.71 2.92 -1.30
N ARG A 85 -12.52 1.91 -0.45
CA ARG A 85 -13.61 1.01 -0.02
C ARG A 85 -14.63 1.64 0.94
N ASP A 86 -14.36 2.81 1.48
CA ASP A 86 -15.27 3.54 2.36
C ASP A 86 -16.01 4.69 1.64
N MET A 87 -15.85 4.82 0.33
CA MET A 87 -16.60 5.79 -0.46
C MET A 87 -18.00 5.26 -0.79
N ASP A 88 -19.00 5.69 -0.03
CA ASP A 88 -20.41 5.33 -0.25
C ASP A 88 -21.28 6.58 -0.49
N VAL A 89 -21.55 6.83 -1.77
CA VAL A 89 -22.50 7.86 -2.24
C VAL A 89 -23.68 7.21 -2.97
N THR A 90 -23.98 5.94 -2.69
CA THR A 90 -25.11 5.21 -3.30
C THR A 90 -26.48 5.88 -3.08
N PRO A 91 -26.74 6.64 -1.98
CA PRO A 91 -27.99 7.40 -1.86
C PRO A 91 -28.17 8.48 -2.94
N LEU A 92 -27.10 8.89 -3.62
CA LEU A 92 -27.13 9.83 -4.75
C LEU A 92 -27.27 9.12 -6.12
N GLY A 93 -27.36 7.77 -6.14
CA GLY A 93 -27.54 6.98 -7.36
C GLY A 93 -26.23 6.56 -8.06
N PHE A 94 -25.07 6.77 -7.44
CA PHE A 94 -23.78 6.31 -7.96
C PHE A 94 -23.44 4.89 -7.50
N ALA A 95 -22.50 4.25 -8.18
CA ALA A 95 -22.01 2.93 -7.77
C ALA A 95 -21.26 3.03 -6.43
N ARG A 96 -21.31 1.98 -5.61
CA ARG A 96 -20.50 1.89 -4.39
C ARG A 96 -19.01 1.99 -4.74
N TYR A 97 -18.23 2.69 -3.91
CA TYR A 97 -16.81 3.00 -4.11
C TYR A 97 -16.49 4.02 -5.21
N GLN A 98 -17.49 4.49 -5.96
CA GLN A 98 -17.31 5.55 -6.94
C GLN A 98 -17.15 6.90 -6.25
N THR A 99 -16.12 7.65 -6.61
CA THR A 99 -16.05 9.09 -6.28
C THR A 99 -16.80 9.88 -7.36
N PRO A 100 -17.97 10.47 -7.04
CA PRO A 100 -18.80 11.15 -8.02
C PRO A 100 -18.10 12.43 -8.49
N LEU A 101 -18.39 12.84 -9.73
CA LEU A 101 -17.85 14.07 -10.34
C LEU A 101 -16.32 14.12 -10.38
N SER A 102 -15.67 12.95 -10.45
CA SER A 102 -14.22 12.81 -10.62
C SER A 102 -13.90 11.94 -11.84
N ASP A 103 -12.74 12.17 -12.45
CA ASP A 103 -12.20 11.32 -13.53
C ASP A 103 -11.43 10.10 -12.97
N ILE A 104 -11.58 9.82 -11.67
CA ILE A 104 -10.92 8.71 -11.01
C ILE A 104 -11.78 7.46 -11.22
N PRO A 105 -11.26 6.41 -11.88
CA PRO A 105 -11.99 5.16 -12.03
C PRO A 105 -12.22 4.51 -10.66
N LEU A 106 -13.30 3.72 -10.55
CA LEU A 106 -13.62 2.97 -9.33
C LEU A 106 -12.44 2.09 -8.88
N VAL A 107 -11.82 1.41 -9.84
CA VAL A 107 -10.56 0.68 -9.66
C VAL A 107 -9.44 1.52 -10.26
N LEU A 108 -8.58 2.04 -9.40
CA LEU A 108 -7.40 2.80 -9.79
C LEU A 108 -6.26 1.84 -10.15
N GLU A 109 -5.77 1.90 -11.40
CA GLU A 109 -4.64 1.12 -11.86
C GLU A 109 -3.38 1.99 -11.91
N HIS A 110 -2.49 1.86 -10.93
CA HIS A 110 -1.23 2.61 -10.89
C HIS A 110 -0.09 1.87 -10.17
N GLY A 111 -0.26 0.60 -9.78
CA GLY A 111 0.80 -0.15 -9.14
C GLY A 111 1.64 -0.94 -10.14
N ALA A 112 2.96 -0.78 -10.08
CA ALA A 112 3.92 -1.55 -10.83
C ALA A 112 4.05 -2.97 -10.27
N GLN A 113 4.18 -3.94 -11.17
CA GLN A 113 4.32 -5.35 -10.82
C GLN A 113 5.74 -5.65 -10.34
N ILE A 114 5.85 -6.49 -9.31
CA ILE A 114 7.10 -7.13 -8.91
C ILE A 114 7.02 -8.60 -9.30
N PRO A 115 7.90 -9.12 -10.17
CA PRO A 115 7.86 -10.51 -10.62
C PRO A 115 7.82 -11.52 -9.46
N GLY A 116 7.10 -12.62 -9.62
CA GLY A 116 7.04 -13.67 -8.61
C GLY A 116 6.18 -13.38 -7.37
N LEU A 117 5.55 -12.21 -7.28
CA LEU A 117 4.53 -11.92 -6.28
C LEU A 117 3.12 -12.04 -6.86
N ALA A 118 2.17 -12.45 -6.01
CA ALA A 118 0.75 -12.40 -6.34
C ALA A 118 0.31 -10.94 -6.57
N LEU A 119 -0.50 -10.73 -7.60
CA LEU A 119 -0.98 -9.40 -7.98
C LEU A 119 -2.40 -9.19 -7.47
N GLU A 120 -2.60 -8.20 -6.61
CA GLU A 120 -3.86 -8.04 -5.89
C GLU A 120 -4.48 -6.65 -6.06
N THR A 121 -5.77 -6.57 -5.74
CA THR A 121 -6.48 -5.30 -5.59
C THR A 121 -6.57 -4.92 -4.12
N CYS A 122 -6.10 -3.73 -3.75
CA CYS A 122 -6.13 -3.24 -2.37
C CYS A 122 -7.32 -2.29 -2.14
N GLY A 123 -8.15 -2.60 -1.15
CA GLY A 123 -9.23 -1.74 -0.67
C GLY A 123 -8.78 -0.93 0.54
N SER A 124 -8.61 0.39 0.37
CA SER A 124 -8.21 1.28 1.47
C SER A 124 -9.40 2.05 2.04
N GLY A 125 -9.54 2.06 3.36
CA GLY A 125 -10.58 2.81 4.05
C GLY A 125 -10.20 3.11 5.50
N ASP A 126 -10.74 4.20 6.06
CA ASP A 126 -10.39 4.67 7.41
C ASP A 126 -11.18 3.91 8.50
N SER A 127 -11.20 2.58 8.40
CA SER A 127 -11.74 1.66 9.39
C SER A 127 -10.87 0.39 9.46
N PHE A 128 -10.87 -0.29 10.60
CA PHE A 128 -10.25 -1.61 10.70
C PHE A 128 -11.26 -2.66 10.23
N GLU A 129 -11.00 -3.26 9.06
CA GLU A 129 -11.97 -4.14 8.39
C GLU A 129 -11.84 -5.60 8.88
N ILE A 130 -12.97 -6.21 9.24
CA ILE A 130 -13.05 -7.60 9.72
C ILE A 130 -14.04 -8.47 8.93
N ASN A 131 -14.53 -7.99 7.78
CA ASN A 131 -15.42 -8.73 6.89
C ASN A 131 -15.46 -8.13 5.48
N HIS A 132 -14.95 -8.84 4.46
CA HIS A 132 -14.86 -8.31 3.10
C HIS A 132 -16.12 -8.44 2.23
N GLY A 133 -17.07 -9.33 2.56
CA GLY A 133 -18.23 -9.60 1.70
C GLY A 133 -17.86 -9.85 0.22
N ASP A 134 -18.75 -9.51 -0.72
CA ASP A 134 -18.49 -9.53 -2.17
C ASP A 134 -17.84 -8.21 -2.64
N ALA A 135 -16.68 -7.87 -2.07
CA ALA A 135 -15.94 -6.67 -2.41
C ALA A 135 -15.06 -6.82 -3.67
N PRO A 136 -14.84 -5.74 -4.45
CA PRO A 136 -13.95 -5.74 -5.61
C PRO A 136 -12.46 -5.59 -5.21
N TYR A 137 -12.07 -6.10 -4.05
CA TYR A 137 -10.71 -6.06 -3.55
C TYR A 137 -10.35 -7.34 -2.78
N ASP A 138 -9.07 -7.69 -2.80
CA ASP A 138 -8.53 -8.95 -2.29
C ASP A 138 -7.77 -8.77 -0.95
N VAL A 139 -7.32 -7.53 -0.71
CA VAL A 139 -6.47 -7.13 0.43
C VAL A 139 -6.99 -5.81 0.97
N VAL A 140 -6.95 -5.60 2.28
CA VAL A 140 -7.38 -4.34 2.91
C VAL A 140 -6.26 -3.65 3.67
N ASP A 141 -6.22 -2.33 3.55
CA ASP A 141 -5.37 -1.47 4.35
C ASP A 141 -6.09 -0.13 4.63
N MET A 142 -5.32 0.88 5.06
CA MET A 142 -5.85 2.20 5.38
C MET A 142 -5.20 3.33 4.55
N GLU A 143 -4.20 3.08 3.70
CA GLU A 143 -3.42 4.14 3.05
C GLU A 143 -3.23 3.98 1.52
N ALA A 144 -3.12 2.77 0.99
CA ALA A 144 -2.56 2.52 -0.34
C ALA A 144 -3.28 3.26 -1.47
N TYR A 145 -4.62 3.34 -1.44
CA TYR A 145 -5.41 4.04 -2.46
C TYR A 145 -4.97 5.49 -2.64
N VAL A 146 -4.85 6.25 -1.54
CA VAL A 146 -4.55 7.68 -1.65
C VAL A 146 -3.10 7.90 -2.04
N LEU A 147 -2.19 7.01 -1.61
CA LEU A 147 -0.78 7.03 -2.02
C LEU A 147 -0.64 6.77 -3.53
N ALA A 148 -1.35 5.75 -4.04
CA ALA A 148 -1.40 5.43 -5.46
C ALA A 148 -2.01 6.56 -6.29
N LEU A 149 -3.08 7.19 -5.79
CA LEU A 149 -3.74 8.31 -6.45
C LEU A 149 -2.82 9.52 -6.59
N ILE A 150 -2.10 9.87 -5.51
CA ILE A 150 -1.13 10.97 -5.52
C ILE A 150 0.05 10.64 -6.44
N ALA A 151 0.58 9.40 -6.38
CA ALA A 151 1.65 8.98 -7.27
C ALA A 151 1.22 9.07 -8.74
N ARG A 152 -0.03 8.69 -9.07
CA ARG A 152 -0.59 8.82 -10.42
C ARG A 152 -0.73 10.28 -10.84
N SER A 153 -1.28 11.14 -9.99
CA SER A 153 -1.46 12.57 -10.32
C SER A 153 -0.12 13.28 -10.52
N GLU A 154 0.92 12.84 -9.81
CA GLU A 154 2.28 13.33 -9.97
C GLU A 154 3.05 12.62 -11.09
N GLY A 155 2.50 11.59 -11.73
CA GLY A 155 3.21 10.82 -12.76
C GLY A 155 4.47 10.10 -12.24
N ILE A 156 4.47 9.71 -10.97
CA ILE A 156 5.57 8.98 -10.33
C ILE A 156 5.22 7.49 -10.30
N PRO A 157 6.10 6.58 -10.77
CA PRO A 157 5.93 5.14 -10.62
C PRO A 157 5.69 4.75 -9.16
N PHE A 158 4.79 3.78 -8.96
CA PHE A 158 4.37 3.35 -7.63
C PHE A 158 4.48 1.84 -7.50
N VAL A 159 5.16 1.36 -6.47
CA VAL A 159 5.16 -0.05 -6.06
C VAL A 159 4.44 -0.12 -4.72
N CYS A 160 3.48 -1.04 -4.58
CA CYS A 160 2.78 -1.27 -3.32
C CYS A 160 2.94 -2.73 -2.92
N LEU A 161 3.64 -2.98 -1.82
CA LEU A 161 3.76 -4.32 -1.26
C LEU A 161 3.07 -4.37 0.08
N LYS A 162 2.25 -5.41 0.28
CA LYS A 162 1.55 -5.64 1.54
C LYS A 162 1.99 -6.94 2.15
N TYR A 163 2.34 -6.89 3.43
CA TYR A 163 2.60 -8.05 4.25
C TYR A 163 1.31 -8.45 4.95
N ILE A 164 0.85 -9.68 4.74
CA ILE A 164 -0.42 -10.13 5.30
C ILE A 164 -0.24 -10.39 6.79
N SER A 165 -0.81 -9.53 7.62
CA SER A 165 -0.70 -9.57 9.08
C SER A 165 -1.82 -10.38 9.74
N ASP A 166 -2.97 -10.41 9.09
CA ASP A 166 -4.19 -10.99 9.63
C ASP A 166 -5.10 -11.48 8.50
N ASP A 167 -6.08 -12.29 8.88
CA ASP A 167 -7.08 -12.87 7.98
C ASP A 167 -8.27 -11.92 7.71
N ALA A 168 -8.21 -10.68 8.22
CA ALA A 168 -9.35 -9.76 8.31
C ALA A 168 -10.61 -10.45 8.89
N GLY A 169 -10.42 -11.29 9.90
CA GLY A 169 -11.45 -11.98 10.66
C GLY A 169 -11.58 -11.47 12.10
N SER A 170 -12.17 -12.28 12.98
CA SER A 170 -12.45 -11.88 14.37
C SER A 170 -11.20 -11.69 15.23
N ASP A 171 -10.09 -12.34 14.89
CA ASP A 171 -8.84 -12.29 15.66
C ASP A 171 -7.82 -11.27 15.10
N ALA A 172 -8.21 -10.55 14.04
CA ALA A 172 -7.31 -9.71 13.25
C ALA A 172 -6.52 -8.67 14.06
N ALA A 173 -7.14 -8.06 15.08
CA ALA A 173 -6.47 -7.07 15.92
C ALA A 173 -5.32 -7.66 16.75
N GLN A 174 -5.47 -8.89 17.25
CA GLN A 174 -4.43 -9.57 18.03
C GLN A 174 -3.30 -10.03 17.12
N ASP A 175 -3.65 -10.58 15.96
CA ASP A 175 -2.68 -11.04 14.96
C ASP A 175 -1.82 -9.90 14.44
N TRP A 176 -2.45 -8.77 14.07
CA TRP A 176 -1.77 -7.58 13.59
C TRP A 176 -0.68 -7.09 14.56
N ALA A 177 -1.01 -6.99 15.86
CA ALA A 177 -0.09 -6.50 16.87
C ALA A 177 1.19 -7.36 17.01
N VAL A 178 1.10 -8.66 16.67
CA VAL A 178 2.25 -9.57 16.69
C VAL A 178 3.01 -9.53 15.37
N GLN A 179 2.30 -9.53 14.25
CA GLN A 179 2.85 -9.75 12.92
C GLN A 179 3.50 -8.50 12.31
N VAL A 180 3.08 -7.29 12.69
CA VAL A 180 3.55 -6.03 12.08
C VAL A 180 5.08 -5.89 12.09
N HIS A 181 5.76 -6.39 13.13
CA HIS A 181 7.21 -6.32 13.27
C HIS A 181 7.98 -7.25 12.32
N LEU A 182 7.32 -8.23 11.71
CA LEU A 182 7.92 -9.15 10.74
C LEU A 182 7.89 -8.61 9.31
N ALA A 183 7.07 -7.59 9.04
CA ALA A 183 6.86 -7.03 7.71
C ALA A 183 8.17 -6.51 7.10
N ALA A 184 8.98 -5.79 7.89
CA ALA A 184 10.25 -5.20 7.48
C ALA A 184 11.21 -6.21 6.84
N GLU A 185 11.43 -7.35 7.50
CA GLU A 185 12.32 -8.41 6.99
C GLU A 185 11.72 -9.12 5.77
N ALA A 186 10.39 -9.29 5.72
CA ALA A 186 9.73 -9.85 4.55
C ALA A 186 9.91 -8.95 3.32
N PHE A 187 9.72 -7.63 3.46
CA PHE A 187 9.94 -6.67 2.39
C PHE A 187 11.39 -6.62 1.92
N ARG A 188 12.35 -6.64 2.85
CA ARG A 188 13.78 -6.72 2.52
C ARG A 188 14.09 -7.93 1.65
N ARG A 189 13.53 -9.10 1.97
CA ARG A 189 13.76 -10.32 1.18
C ARG A 189 13.24 -10.16 -0.24
N VAL A 190 12.09 -9.53 -0.43
CA VAL A 190 11.53 -9.27 -1.77
C VAL A 190 12.37 -8.24 -2.52
N LEU A 191 12.59 -7.07 -1.92
CA LEU A 191 13.14 -5.92 -2.62
C LEU A 191 14.64 -6.02 -2.84
N PHE A 192 15.36 -6.58 -1.87
CA PHE A 192 16.82 -6.45 -1.78
C PHE A 192 17.58 -7.75 -2.02
N SER A 193 16.93 -8.92 -1.92
CA SER A 193 17.63 -10.18 -2.18
C SER A 193 18.19 -10.24 -3.62
N PRO A 194 19.41 -10.78 -3.79
CA PRO A 194 19.83 -11.27 -5.08
C PRO A 194 19.04 -12.55 -5.38
N VAL A 195 18.27 -12.55 -6.48
CA VAL A 195 17.85 -13.80 -7.13
C VAL A 195 19.10 -14.57 -7.56
#